data_AF-Q4C263-F1
#
_entry.id   AF-Q4C263-F1
#
_cell.length_a   1.000
_cell.length_b   1.000
_cell.length_c   1.000
_cell.angle_alpha   90.00
_cell.angle_beta   90.00
_cell.angle_gamma   90.00
#
_symmetry.space_group_name_H-M   'P 1'
#
loop_
_entity.id
_entity.type
_entity.pdbx_description
1 polymer ?
#
loop_
_entity_poly.entity_id
_entity_poly.type
_entity_poly.pdbx_seq_one_letter_code
_entity_poly.pdbx_strand_id
1 'polypeptide(L)'
;MLNTQETTTILVIILVAFGLLAWGYNRAKGYGKLGKLAWLQSVSLMTPWLVFFGLFALGIYLNIVGILFLLVASIISYIYLGKKLRSEGQDVMLQNEAAQRIQEEEAKKDENKTPSLTTEFNDSSDNKNISDLIPIPDEDLQLIKGIFSIDTFFATETISYQEGAIFRGNLRGETEESYQKLSEKLKDSFGEKYRLFLVEGSEGKPVVIILPSSDDPQPTTLVQKNLALVLLVGTVFTTLEAASILLGFDLFNNWGRYIETLPIGLALWGIFIFHEVGHRVAAKRYDIKMSVPFFLPTWRIGSFGAITRFESLIPTRNALFDVALAGPACGGILSFILLIIGLVLSHDGSLFQVPTQFFQGSILVGSLAKVVLGEQLQNAIVDVHPLTVVGWLGLVVTALNLMPAGQLDGGRIIQAIYGRKTARRATIITLVILGIVTIFSPANPIPLYWAVVILFLQRDLERPSLNELTEPDDTRAGWGLLALFLMLATLIPLSPALAGRLGIGG
;
A
#
# COMPACT_ATOMS: atom_id res chain seq x y z
N MET A 1 -4.94 -32.83 15.80
CA MET A 1 -5.98 -32.01 16.48
C MET A 1 -5.31 -30.70 16.88
N LEU A 2 -5.94 -29.55 16.68
CA LEU A 2 -5.44 -28.29 17.24
C LEU A 2 -5.27 -28.47 18.75
N ASN A 3 -4.18 -27.95 19.32
CA ASN A 3 -4.04 -27.95 20.77
C ASN A 3 -5.14 -27.06 21.36
N THR A 4 -5.70 -27.39 22.52
CA THR A 4 -6.84 -26.65 23.11
C THR A 4 -6.56 -25.16 23.24
N GLN A 5 -5.28 -24.79 23.45
CA GLN A 5 -4.82 -23.42 23.48
C GLN A 5 -4.93 -22.71 22.11
N GLU A 6 -4.52 -23.33 21.00
CA GLU A 6 -4.58 -22.71 19.67
C GLU A 6 -6.01 -22.46 19.20
N THR A 7 -6.91 -23.43 19.42
CA THR A 7 -8.34 -23.25 19.12
C THR A 7 -8.94 -22.12 19.95
N THR A 8 -8.54 -22.02 21.22
CA THR A 8 -9.01 -20.95 22.12
C THR A 8 -8.50 -19.59 21.65
N THR A 9 -7.24 -19.47 21.23
CA THR A 9 -6.68 -18.23 20.70
C THR A 9 -7.40 -17.78 19.43
N ILE A 10 -7.65 -18.69 18.48
CA ILE A 10 -8.36 -18.36 17.23
C ILE A 10 -9.81 -17.96 17.53
N LEU A 11 -10.50 -18.66 18.43
CA LEU A 11 -11.85 -18.30 18.86
C LEU A 11 -11.90 -16.91 19.52
N VAL A 12 -10.91 -16.58 20.35
CA VAL A 12 -10.78 -15.26 20.98
C VAL A 12 -10.56 -14.18 19.91
N ILE A 13 -9.66 -14.39 18.94
CA ILE A 13 -9.43 -13.47 17.83
C ILE A 13 -10.71 -13.23 17.04
N ILE A 14 -11.47 -14.29 16.74
CA ILE A 14 -12.75 -14.21 16.04
C ILE A 14 -13.78 -13.44 16.86
N LEU A 15 -13.89 -13.71 18.17
CA LEU A 15 -14.77 -12.97 19.08
C LEU A 15 -14.44 -11.49 19.12
N VAL A 16 -13.15 -11.14 19.22
CA VAL A 16 -12.68 -9.75 19.15
C VAL A 16 -13.03 -9.13 17.81
N ALA A 17 -12.84 -9.86 16.70
CA ALA A 17 -13.19 -9.37 15.37
C ALA A 17 -14.71 -9.12 15.23
N PHE A 18 -15.56 -10.02 15.71
CA PHE A 18 -17.01 -9.79 15.77
C PHE A 18 -17.37 -8.60 16.67
N GLY A 19 -16.69 -8.43 17.81
CA GLY A 19 -16.84 -7.26 18.67
C GLY A 19 -16.49 -5.94 17.95
N LEU A 20 -15.38 -5.92 17.21
CA LEU A 20 -14.97 -4.77 16.39
C LEU A 20 -15.96 -4.50 15.25
N LEU A 21 -16.49 -5.54 14.61
CA LEU A 21 -17.52 -5.40 13.58
C LEU A 21 -18.82 -4.84 14.15
N ALA A 22 -19.28 -5.34 15.31
CA ALA A 22 -20.46 -4.85 15.99
C ALA A 22 -20.30 -3.39 16.44
N TRP A 23 -19.13 -3.05 16.99
CA TRP A 23 -18.78 -1.67 17.34
C TRP A 23 -18.75 -0.77 16.10
N GLY A 24 -18.14 -1.24 15.02
CA GLY A 24 -18.10 -0.56 13.73
C GLY A 24 -19.50 -0.33 13.16
N TYR A 25 -20.40 -1.29 13.28
CA TYR A 25 -21.80 -1.16 12.85
C TYR A 25 -22.53 -0.10 13.65
N ASN A 26 -22.32 -0.08 14.97
CA ASN A 26 -22.97 0.91 15.83
C ASN A 26 -22.50 2.34 15.52
N ARG A 27 -21.22 2.51 15.21
CA ARG A 27 -20.68 3.79 14.71
C ARG A 27 -21.24 4.15 13.33
N ALA A 28 -21.32 3.18 12.43
CA ALA A 28 -21.85 3.35 11.07
C ALA A 28 -23.32 3.76 11.06
N LYS A 29 -24.12 3.28 12.04
CA LYS A 29 -25.52 3.64 12.22
C LYS A 29 -25.71 5.15 12.40
N GLY A 30 -24.75 5.83 13.03
CA GLY A 30 -24.76 7.30 13.19
C GLY A 30 -24.68 8.07 11.87
N TYR A 31 -24.17 7.46 10.80
CA TYR A 31 -24.07 8.05 9.46
C TYR A 31 -25.21 7.59 8.53
N GLY A 32 -26.30 7.06 9.08
CA GLY A 32 -27.52 6.73 8.33
C GLY A 32 -27.35 5.57 7.33
N LYS A 33 -28.00 5.68 6.17
CA LYS A 33 -28.03 4.62 5.15
C LYS A 33 -26.67 4.43 4.48
N LEU A 34 -25.98 5.52 4.16
CA LEU A 34 -24.63 5.53 3.59
C LEU A 34 -23.61 4.90 4.55
N GLY A 35 -23.65 5.26 5.83
CA GLY A 35 -22.80 4.65 6.85
C GLY A 35 -22.93 3.13 6.90
N LYS A 36 -24.17 2.62 6.91
CA LYS A 36 -24.43 1.18 6.90
C LYS A 36 -23.90 0.49 5.65
N LEU A 37 -24.05 1.09 4.46
CA LEU A 37 -23.52 0.55 3.21
C LEU A 37 -21.99 0.52 3.20
N ALA A 38 -21.34 1.59 3.64
CA ALA A 38 -19.88 1.67 3.73
C ALA A 38 -19.30 0.64 4.72
N TRP A 39 -19.99 0.45 5.85
CA TRP A 39 -19.65 -0.61 6.81
C TRP A 39 -19.81 -1.99 6.19
N LEU A 40 -20.92 -2.26 5.50
CA LEU A 40 -21.19 -3.56 4.89
C LEU A 40 -20.19 -3.88 3.77
N GLN A 41 -19.81 -2.87 2.99
CA GLN A 41 -18.73 -2.96 2.01
C GLN A 41 -17.40 -3.33 2.68
N SER A 42 -17.06 -2.68 3.80
CA SER A 42 -15.85 -2.99 4.57
C SER A 42 -15.88 -4.41 5.16
N VAL A 43 -17.03 -4.86 5.66
CA VAL A 43 -17.24 -6.23 6.17
C VAL A 43 -17.03 -7.25 5.06
N SER A 44 -17.46 -6.95 3.82
CA SER A 44 -17.28 -7.85 2.67
C SER A 44 -15.82 -8.25 2.51
N LEU A 45 -14.87 -7.33 2.73
CA LEU A 45 -13.42 -7.59 2.64
C LEU A 45 -12.89 -8.51 3.75
N MET A 46 -13.45 -8.39 4.96
CA MET A 46 -13.04 -9.21 6.11
C MET A 46 -13.74 -10.58 6.12
N THR A 47 -14.84 -10.73 5.37
CA THR A 47 -15.68 -11.93 5.37
C THR A 47 -14.92 -13.19 4.96
N PRO A 48 -14.12 -13.23 3.87
CA PRO A 48 -13.34 -14.41 3.50
C PRO A 48 -12.43 -14.89 4.63
N TRP A 49 -11.79 -13.95 5.33
CA TRP A 49 -10.90 -14.25 6.44
C TRP A 49 -11.64 -14.76 7.66
N LEU A 50 -12.74 -14.12 8.05
CA LEU A 50 -13.55 -14.56 9.19
C LEU A 50 -14.17 -15.94 8.95
N VAL A 51 -14.65 -16.18 7.74
CA VAL A 51 -15.17 -17.49 7.34
C VAL A 51 -14.05 -18.53 7.30
N PHE A 52 -12.91 -18.22 6.69
CA PHE A 52 -11.77 -19.13 6.64
C PHE A 52 -11.26 -19.50 8.03
N PHE A 53 -10.93 -18.51 8.86
CA PHE A 53 -10.42 -18.75 10.21
C PHE A 53 -11.48 -19.33 11.16
N GLY A 54 -12.76 -18.98 10.98
CA GLY A 54 -13.87 -19.54 11.74
C GLY A 54 -14.10 -21.02 11.43
N LEU A 55 -14.16 -21.38 10.15
CA LEU A 55 -14.22 -22.78 9.74
C LEU A 55 -12.98 -23.54 10.22
N PHE A 56 -11.80 -22.93 10.10
CA PHE A 56 -10.55 -23.48 10.59
C PHE A 56 -10.58 -23.78 12.10
N ALA A 57 -11.12 -22.87 12.92
CA ALA A 57 -11.27 -23.06 14.37
C ALA A 57 -12.22 -24.22 14.70
N LEU A 58 -13.25 -24.41 13.86
CA LEU A 58 -14.19 -25.53 13.95
C LEU A 58 -13.64 -26.84 13.34
N GLY A 59 -12.41 -26.82 12.83
CA GLY A 59 -11.77 -27.98 12.20
C GLY A 59 -12.27 -28.31 10.79
N ILE A 60 -12.98 -27.38 10.15
CA ILE A 60 -13.46 -27.47 8.76
C ILE A 60 -12.48 -26.72 7.86
N TYR A 61 -11.89 -27.39 6.88
CA TYR A 61 -10.89 -26.81 6.00
C TYR A 61 -11.44 -26.60 4.59
N LEU A 62 -11.22 -25.41 4.05
CA LEU A 62 -11.54 -25.11 2.66
C LEU A 62 -10.34 -25.49 1.78
N ASN A 63 -10.62 -26.16 0.67
CA ASN A 63 -9.62 -26.35 -0.38
C ASN A 63 -9.33 -25.01 -1.07
N ILE A 64 -8.26 -24.95 -1.87
CA ILE A 64 -7.85 -23.70 -2.53
C ILE A 64 -8.94 -23.13 -3.45
N VAL A 65 -9.73 -24.01 -4.07
CA VAL A 65 -10.89 -23.63 -4.89
C VAL A 65 -11.96 -22.92 -4.04
N GLY A 66 -12.24 -23.44 -2.84
CA GLY A 66 -13.18 -22.82 -1.90
C GLY A 66 -12.68 -21.49 -1.34
N ILE A 67 -11.38 -21.37 -1.09
CA ILE A 67 -10.76 -20.10 -0.66
C ILE A 67 -10.84 -19.06 -1.79
N LEU A 68 -10.45 -19.45 -3.02
CA LEU A 68 -10.56 -18.59 -4.20
C LEU A 68 -12.00 -18.18 -4.47
N PHE A 69 -12.96 -19.10 -4.34
CA PHE A 69 -14.38 -18.78 -4.48
C PHE A 69 -14.84 -17.77 -3.43
N LEU A 70 -14.48 -17.93 -2.16
CA LEU A 70 -14.78 -16.96 -1.11
C LEU A 70 -14.21 -15.57 -1.42
N LEU A 71 -12.97 -15.51 -1.90
CA LEU A 71 -12.34 -14.25 -2.30
C LEU A 71 -13.06 -13.62 -3.50
N VAL A 72 -13.33 -14.38 -4.55
CA VAL A 72 -14.03 -13.88 -5.74
C VAL A 72 -15.43 -13.40 -5.36
N ALA A 73 -16.17 -14.16 -4.56
CA ALA A 73 -17.49 -13.76 -4.07
C ALA A 73 -17.44 -12.49 -3.22
N SER A 74 -16.43 -12.36 -2.35
CA SER A 74 -16.20 -11.16 -1.54
C SER A 74 -15.83 -9.95 -2.39
N ILE A 75 -15.00 -10.11 -3.42
CA ILE A 75 -14.65 -9.07 -4.38
C ILE A 75 -15.92 -8.63 -5.13
N ILE A 76 -16.70 -9.57 -5.68
CA ILE A 76 -17.96 -9.25 -6.37
C ILE A 76 -18.91 -8.48 -5.44
N SER A 77 -19.08 -8.96 -4.20
CA SER A 77 -19.91 -8.30 -3.18
C SER A 77 -19.38 -6.90 -2.85
N TYR A 78 -18.06 -6.74 -2.69
CA TYR A 78 -17.42 -5.45 -2.42
C TYR A 78 -17.66 -4.45 -3.55
N ILE A 79 -17.47 -4.87 -4.80
CA ILE A 79 -17.69 -4.04 -5.99
C ILE A 79 -19.18 -3.65 -6.09
N TYR A 80 -20.09 -4.60 -5.88
CA TYR A 80 -21.53 -4.32 -5.91
C TYR A 80 -21.95 -3.31 -4.83
N LEU A 81 -21.47 -3.48 -3.60
CA LEU A 81 -21.76 -2.57 -2.49
C LEU A 81 -21.12 -1.19 -2.71
N GLY A 82 -19.92 -1.14 -3.28
CA GLY A 82 -19.24 0.11 -3.64
C GLY A 82 -20.02 0.90 -4.68
N LYS A 83 -20.46 0.25 -5.76
CA LYS A 83 -21.34 0.89 -6.77
C LYS A 83 -22.60 1.47 -6.15
N LYS A 84 -23.25 0.71 -5.27
CA LYS A 84 -24.47 1.16 -4.58
C LYS A 84 -24.21 2.29 -3.59
N LEU A 85 -23.08 2.27 -2.89
CA LEU A 85 -22.68 3.34 -1.98
C LEU A 85 -22.47 4.65 -2.75
N ARG A 86 -21.80 4.60 -3.91
CA ARG A 86 -21.56 5.79 -4.74
C ARG A 86 -22.84 6.38 -5.30
N SER A 87 -23.75 5.55 -5.83
CA SER A 87 -25.02 6.05 -6.36
C SER A 87 -25.84 6.75 -5.27
N GLU A 88 -25.94 6.14 -4.09
CA GLU A 88 -26.67 6.77 -2.97
C GLU A 88 -25.90 7.98 -2.38
N GLY A 89 -24.58 8.04 -2.54
CA GLY A 89 -23.73 9.14 -2.07
C GLY A 89 -23.88 10.39 -2.93
N GLN A 90 -23.94 10.23 -4.26
CA GLN A 90 -24.25 11.30 -5.20
C GLN A 90 -25.64 11.89 -4.93
N ASP A 91 -26.65 11.05 -4.69
CA ASP A 91 -28.01 11.52 -4.38
C ASP A 91 -28.06 12.38 -3.11
N VAL A 92 -27.32 12.00 -2.07
CA VAL A 92 -27.26 12.76 -0.81
C VAL A 92 -26.45 14.05 -0.97
N MET A 93 -25.36 14.05 -1.74
CA MET A 93 -24.65 15.28 -2.09
C MET A 93 -25.56 16.25 -2.84
N LEU A 94 -26.31 15.78 -3.83
CA LEU A 94 -27.27 16.59 -4.59
C LEU A 94 -28.40 17.13 -3.69
N GLN A 95 -28.90 16.34 -2.74
CA GLN A 95 -29.90 16.78 -1.77
C GLN A 95 -29.36 17.83 -0.79
N ASN A 96 -28.15 17.64 -0.27
CA ASN A 96 -27.49 18.62 0.59
C ASN A 96 -27.19 19.91 -0.17
N GLU A 97 -26.78 19.81 -1.43
CA GLU A 97 -26.56 20.97 -2.29
C GLU A 97 -27.88 21.69 -2.59
N ALA A 98 -28.97 20.97 -2.85
CA ALA A 98 -30.30 21.56 -3.01
C ALA A 98 -30.79 22.24 -1.71
N ALA A 99 -30.59 21.60 -0.56
CA ALA A 99 -30.93 22.17 0.74
C ALA A 99 -30.09 23.43 1.07
N GLN A 100 -28.80 23.42 0.71
CA GLN A 100 -27.94 24.60 0.82
C GLN A 100 -28.35 25.70 -0.15
N ARG A 101 -28.76 25.39 -1.39
CA ARG A 101 -29.30 26.39 -2.32
C ARG A 101 -30.57 27.03 -1.77
N ILE A 102 -31.45 26.24 -1.15
CA ILE A 102 -32.65 26.77 -0.49
C ILE A 102 -32.25 27.67 0.68
N GLN A 103 -31.28 27.28 1.51
CA GLN A 103 -30.79 28.11 2.62
C GLN A 103 -30.06 29.38 2.14
N GLU A 104 -29.29 29.32 1.06
CA GLU A 104 -28.61 30.47 0.44
C GLU A 104 -29.63 31.41 -0.24
N GLU A 105 -30.70 30.88 -0.83
CA GLU A 105 -31.83 31.68 -1.37
C GLU A 105 -32.68 32.30 -0.27
N GLU A 106 -32.86 31.61 0.86
CA GLU A 106 -33.53 32.13 2.06
C GLU A 106 -32.67 33.22 2.72
N ALA A 107 -31.36 33.02 2.86
CA ALA A 107 -30.42 34.02 3.36
C ALA A 107 -30.36 35.27 2.46
N LYS A 108 -30.39 35.09 1.13
CA LYS A 108 -30.47 36.21 0.17
C LYS A 108 -31.82 36.95 0.21
N LYS A 109 -32.90 36.31 0.66
CA LYS A 109 -34.20 36.98 0.89
C LYS A 109 -34.20 37.79 2.20
N ASP A 110 -33.44 37.36 3.20
CA ASP A 110 -33.33 38.04 4.49
C ASP A 110 -32.29 39.19 4.51
N GLU A 111 -31.33 39.24 3.58
CA GLU A 111 -30.33 40.33 3.49
C GLU A 111 -30.88 41.70 3.04
N ASN A 112 -32.17 41.81 2.66
CA ASN A 112 -32.78 43.09 2.26
C ASN A 112 -33.27 43.98 3.44
N LYS A 113 -32.74 43.78 4.65
CA LYS A 113 -32.91 44.70 5.80
C LYS A 113 -31.57 44.94 6.54
N THR A 114 -30.89 46.01 6.14
CA THR A 114 -29.79 46.83 6.76
C THR A 114 -29.55 46.76 8.29
N PRO A 115 -28.40 47.26 8.83
CA PRO A 115 -26.99 47.05 8.45
C PRO A 115 -26.01 46.85 9.66
N SER A 116 -24.76 46.48 9.32
CA SER A 116 -23.48 46.81 10.00
C SER A 116 -23.34 46.66 11.53
N LEU A 117 -22.46 45.75 11.97
CA LEU A 117 -21.64 45.91 13.18
C LEU A 117 -20.27 45.24 12.97
N THR A 118 -19.22 46.06 13.11
CA THR A 118 -17.82 45.68 13.32
C THR A 118 -17.67 44.78 14.54
N THR A 119 -16.80 43.76 14.46
CA THR A 119 -16.23 43.15 15.66
C THR A 119 -14.82 42.65 15.37
N GLU A 120 -13.85 43.36 15.92
CA GLU A 120 -12.49 42.87 16.13
C GLU A 120 -12.51 41.71 17.12
N PHE A 121 -11.79 40.63 16.83
CA PHE A 121 -11.34 39.69 17.86
C PHE A 121 -9.89 39.30 17.61
N ASN A 122 -9.07 39.66 18.61
CA ASN A 122 -7.73 39.16 18.86
C ASN A 122 -7.73 37.64 18.93
N ASP A 123 -6.74 37.00 18.31
CA ASP A 123 -6.31 35.69 18.76
C ASP A 123 -4.79 35.66 18.95
N SER A 124 -4.43 35.23 20.15
CA SER A 124 -3.08 35.20 20.70
C SER A 124 -2.22 34.15 20.00
N SER A 125 -1.13 34.63 19.42
CA SER A 125 -0.09 33.83 18.78
C SER A 125 0.77 33.08 19.81
N ASP A 126 0.68 31.75 19.82
CA ASP A 126 1.74 30.87 20.31
C ASP A 126 2.88 30.86 19.30
N ASN A 127 3.96 31.57 19.65
CA ASN A 127 5.16 31.75 18.87
C ASN A 127 6.07 30.52 18.97
N LYS A 128 6.35 29.85 17.85
CA LYS A 128 7.60 29.11 17.66
C LYS A 128 8.05 29.17 16.19
N ASN A 129 8.95 30.14 15.96
CA ASN A 129 10.02 30.20 14.95
C ASN A 129 9.73 29.62 13.55
N ILE A 130 9.27 30.51 12.67
CA ILE A 130 9.36 30.34 11.21
C ILE A 130 10.22 31.50 10.71
N SER A 131 11.51 31.24 10.53
CA SER A 131 12.43 32.14 9.82
C SER A 131 12.35 31.83 8.32
N ASP A 132 12.02 32.88 7.55
CA ASP A 132 12.07 33.04 6.09
C ASP A 132 11.20 32.09 5.24
N LEU A 133 9.87 32.14 5.42
CA LEU A 133 8.93 31.70 4.38
C LEU A 133 8.40 32.96 3.68
N ILE A 134 8.68 33.12 2.38
CA ILE A 134 8.09 34.19 1.57
C ILE A 134 6.72 33.69 1.12
N PRO A 135 5.61 34.24 1.65
CA PRO A 135 4.27 33.87 1.19
C PRO A 135 4.08 34.28 -0.28
N ILE A 136 3.13 33.63 -0.97
CA ILE A 136 2.71 34.01 -2.33
C ILE A 136 2.53 35.53 -2.39
N PRO A 137 3.16 36.24 -3.35
CA PRO A 137 2.99 37.69 -3.50
C PRO A 137 1.51 38.07 -3.55
N ASP A 138 1.12 39.15 -2.89
CA ASP A 138 -0.29 39.54 -2.77
C ASP A 138 -0.97 39.75 -4.15
N GLU A 139 -0.21 40.22 -5.14
CA GLU A 139 -0.66 40.35 -6.53
C GLU A 139 -1.03 39.00 -7.16
N ASP A 140 -0.16 38.00 -7.01
CA ASP A 140 -0.39 36.64 -7.50
C ASP A 140 -1.57 36.00 -6.76
N LEU A 141 -1.70 36.25 -5.46
CA LEU A 141 -2.79 35.72 -4.62
C LEU A 141 -4.16 36.26 -5.07
N GLN A 142 -4.26 37.54 -5.44
CA GLN A 142 -5.51 38.10 -5.98
C GLN A 142 -5.88 37.49 -7.33
N LEU A 143 -4.92 37.32 -8.23
CA LEU A 143 -5.13 36.68 -9.52
C LEU A 143 -5.54 35.20 -9.36
N ILE A 144 -4.91 34.47 -8.43
CA ILE A 144 -5.28 33.10 -8.08
C ILE A 144 -6.72 33.03 -7.56
N LYS A 145 -7.14 33.97 -6.70
CA LYS A 145 -8.53 34.05 -6.24
C LYS A 145 -9.53 34.19 -7.39
N GLY A 146 -9.15 34.88 -8.47
CA GLY A 146 -9.96 35.05 -9.67
C GLY A 146 -10.12 33.79 -10.53
N ILE A 147 -9.31 32.74 -10.32
CA ILE A 147 -9.43 31.45 -11.03
C ILE A 147 -10.65 30.66 -10.55
N PHE A 148 -11.01 30.83 -9.27
CA PHE A 148 -12.13 30.15 -8.65
C PHE A 148 -13.47 30.69 -9.18
N SER A 149 -14.36 29.79 -9.56
CA SER A 149 -15.67 30.13 -10.14
C SER A 149 -16.79 29.31 -9.49
N ILE A 150 -18.01 29.85 -9.55
CA ILE A 150 -19.23 29.19 -9.02
C ILE A 150 -19.41 27.78 -9.60
N ASP A 151 -19.00 27.55 -10.85
CA ASP A 151 -19.18 26.28 -11.54
C ASP A 151 -18.08 25.23 -11.23
N THR A 152 -17.02 25.61 -10.50
CA THR A 152 -15.90 24.71 -10.18
C THR A 152 -15.68 24.60 -8.69
N PHE A 153 -15.09 25.62 -8.08
CA PHE A 153 -14.78 25.66 -6.65
C PHE A 153 -15.03 27.06 -6.13
N PHE A 154 -15.88 27.17 -5.11
CA PHE A 154 -16.21 28.43 -4.46
C PHE A 154 -15.39 28.58 -3.18
N ALA A 155 -14.33 29.39 -3.25
CA ALA A 155 -13.45 29.64 -2.10
C ALA A 155 -14.13 30.59 -1.10
N THR A 156 -14.29 30.14 0.15
CA THR A 156 -14.87 30.90 1.26
C THR A 156 -13.81 31.52 2.16
N GLU A 157 -12.66 30.86 2.29
CA GLU A 157 -11.58 31.27 3.19
C GLU A 157 -10.22 31.03 2.51
N THR A 158 -9.27 31.94 2.73
CA THR A 158 -7.89 31.79 2.28
C THR A 158 -6.97 31.85 3.48
N ILE A 159 -6.14 30.82 3.64
CA ILE A 159 -5.20 30.67 4.75
C ILE A 159 -3.81 30.58 4.14
N SER A 160 -2.88 31.46 4.53
CA SER A 160 -1.49 31.35 4.12
C SER A 160 -0.86 30.08 4.68
N TYR A 161 -0.16 29.31 3.84
CA TYR A 161 0.41 28.02 4.23
C TYR A 161 1.76 27.82 3.57
N GLN A 162 2.82 27.79 4.39
CA GLN A 162 4.21 27.69 3.92
C GLN A 162 4.56 28.82 2.93
N GLU A 163 5.12 28.48 1.76
CA GLU A 163 5.33 29.39 0.63
C GLU A 163 4.08 29.52 -0.27
N GLY A 164 2.98 28.88 0.12
CA GLY A 164 1.74 28.74 -0.64
C GLY A 164 0.49 29.28 0.05
N ALA A 165 -0.67 28.88 -0.47
CA ALA A 165 -1.98 29.25 0.08
C ALA A 165 -2.96 28.07 0.07
N ILE A 166 -3.73 27.96 1.14
CA ILE A 166 -4.85 27.02 1.30
C ILE A 166 -6.15 27.78 1.07
N PHE A 167 -6.97 27.29 0.14
CA PHE A 167 -8.30 27.78 -0.15
C PHE A 167 -9.32 26.76 0.33
N ARG A 168 -10.09 27.13 1.36
CA ARG A 168 -11.24 26.34 1.83
C ARG A 168 -12.48 26.82 1.12
N GLY A 169 -13.37 25.89 0.81
CA GLY A 169 -14.54 26.20 0.02
C GLY A 169 -15.39 24.97 -0.30
N ASN A 170 -16.34 25.18 -1.19
CA ASN A 170 -17.22 24.13 -1.67
C ASN A 170 -16.91 23.82 -3.13
N LEU A 171 -16.67 22.55 -3.44
CA LEU A 171 -16.60 22.05 -4.80
C LEU A 171 -18.03 21.98 -5.36
N ARG A 172 -18.26 22.54 -6.55
CA ARG A 172 -19.61 22.74 -7.12
C ARG A 172 -19.87 21.92 -8.39
N GLY A 173 -18.95 21.04 -8.77
CA GLY A 173 -19.06 20.16 -9.94
C GLY A 173 -18.39 18.79 -9.73
N GLU A 174 -18.30 17.98 -10.79
CA GLU A 174 -17.54 16.73 -10.73
C GLU A 174 -16.06 17.01 -10.44
N THR A 175 -15.47 16.19 -9.57
CA THR A 175 -14.12 16.40 -9.02
C THR A 175 -13.05 16.48 -10.11
N GLU A 176 -13.06 15.55 -11.06
CA GLU A 176 -12.04 15.49 -12.10
C GLU A 176 -12.16 16.66 -13.09
N GLU A 177 -13.39 16.97 -13.55
CA GLU A 177 -13.63 18.07 -14.48
C GLU A 177 -13.31 19.44 -13.84
N SER A 178 -13.70 19.62 -12.57
CA SER A 178 -13.39 20.84 -11.82
C SER A 178 -11.90 21.00 -11.61
N TYR A 179 -11.19 19.92 -11.28
CA TYR A 179 -9.73 19.91 -11.14
C TYR A 179 -9.04 20.29 -12.45
N GLN A 180 -9.43 19.70 -13.58
CA GLN A 180 -8.85 20.00 -14.89
C GLN A 180 -9.04 21.46 -15.27
N LYS A 181 -10.27 21.99 -15.15
CA LYS A 181 -10.54 23.42 -15.45
C LYS A 181 -9.73 24.37 -14.56
N LEU A 182 -9.61 24.07 -13.26
CA LEU A 182 -8.83 24.90 -12.33
C LEU A 182 -7.33 24.84 -12.65
N SER A 183 -6.81 23.64 -12.95
CA SER A 183 -5.41 23.44 -13.29
C SER A 183 -5.04 24.11 -14.63
N GLU A 184 -5.90 24.05 -15.64
CA GLU A 184 -5.70 24.71 -16.93
C GLU A 184 -5.67 26.23 -16.77
N LYS A 185 -6.64 26.82 -16.08
CA LYS A 185 -6.67 28.27 -15.82
C LYS A 185 -5.45 28.75 -15.04
N LEU A 186 -4.99 27.97 -14.04
CA LEU A 186 -3.78 28.29 -13.28
C LEU A 186 -2.55 28.25 -14.18
N LYS A 187 -2.46 27.24 -15.04
CA LYS A 187 -1.36 27.10 -16.00
C LYS A 187 -1.37 28.20 -17.06
N ASP A 188 -2.54 28.63 -17.53
CA ASP A 188 -2.66 29.72 -18.50
C ASP A 188 -2.23 31.07 -17.90
N SER A 189 -2.51 31.27 -16.60
CA SER A 189 -2.20 32.53 -15.91
C SER A 189 -0.75 32.61 -15.42
N PHE A 190 -0.17 31.49 -14.97
CA PHE A 190 1.13 31.47 -14.27
C PHE A 190 2.14 30.47 -14.85
N GLY A 191 1.82 29.78 -15.93
CA GLY A 191 2.65 28.73 -16.50
C GLY A 191 2.90 27.60 -15.50
N GLU A 192 4.18 27.28 -15.29
CA GLU A 192 4.62 26.21 -14.38
C GLU A 192 5.03 26.73 -12.99
N LYS A 193 4.77 28.02 -12.67
CA LYS A 193 5.20 28.65 -11.40
C LYS A 193 4.51 28.05 -10.17
N TYR A 194 3.27 27.61 -10.32
CA TYR A 194 2.45 27.07 -9.23
C TYR A 194 1.92 25.68 -9.54
N ARG A 195 1.60 24.94 -8.47
CA ARG A 195 0.99 23.61 -8.49
C ARG A 195 -0.31 23.64 -7.71
N LEU A 196 -1.36 23.07 -8.30
CA LEU A 196 -2.67 22.94 -7.67
C LEU A 196 -2.84 21.53 -7.12
N PHE A 197 -3.05 21.44 -5.81
CA PHE A 197 -3.41 20.21 -5.11
C PHE A 197 -4.86 20.29 -4.65
N LEU A 198 -5.67 19.34 -5.06
CA LEU A 198 -7.05 19.17 -4.63
C LEU A 198 -7.12 17.99 -3.65
N VAL A 199 -7.27 18.30 -2.36
CA VAL A 199 -7.13 17.34 -1.26
C VAL A 199 -8.32 17.38 -0.29
N GLU A 200 -8.45 16.34 0.53
CA GLU A 200 -9.44 16.28 1.60
C GLU A 200 -8.93 17.00 2.86
N GLY A 201 -9.66 18.02 3.32
CA GLY A 201 -9.36 18.77 4.53
C GLY A 201 -9.61 17.98 5.84
N SER A 202 -9.30 18.62 6.97
CA SER A 202 -9.48 18.03 8.32
C SER A 202 -10.93 17.64 8.62
N GLU A 203 -11.89 18.41 8.11
CA GLU A 203 -13.34 18.17 8.27
C GLU A 203 -13.94 17.24 7.20
N GLY A 204 -13.13 16.66 6.31
CA GLY A 204 -13.63 15.86 5.19
C GLY A 204 -14.17 16.67 4.01
N LYS A 205 -14.01 18.01 4.05
CA LYS A 205 -14.39 18.91 2.95
C LYS A 205 -13.25 19.08 1.93
N PRO A 206 -13.56 19.27 0.64
CA PRO A 206 -12.59 19.61 -0.39
C PRO A 206 -11.81 20.89 -0.06
N VAL A 207 -10.50 20.85 -0.25
CA VAL A 207 -9.59 22.00 -0.08
C VAL A 207 -8.64 22.07 -1.26
N VAL A 208 -8.46 23.28 -1.79
CA VAL A 208 -7.45 23.56 -2.83
C VAL A 208 -6.22 24.14 -2.17
N ILE A 209 -5.06 23.53 -2.39
CA ILE A 209 -3.76 24.02 -1.91
C ILE A 209 -2.94 24.39 -3.12
N ILE A 210 -2.40 25.61 -3.12
CA ILE A 210 -1.51 26.08 -4.18
C ILE A 210 -0.13 26.29 -3.58
N LEU A 211 0.85 25.59 -4.14
CA LEU A 211 2.26 25.65 -3.74
C LEU A 211 3.11 26.10 -4.92
N PRO A 212 4.24 26.81 -4.68
CA PRO A 212 5.18 27.12 -5.74
C PRO A 212 5.87 25.84 -6.25
N SER A 213 6.29 25.85 -7.52
CA SER A 213 7.01 24.71 -8.12
C SER A 213 8.39 24.45 -7.50
N SER A 214 8.91 25.35 -6.66
CA SER A 214 10.12 25.13 -5.85
C SER A 214 9.98 23.97 -4.87
N ASP A 215 8.75 23.69 -4.41
CA ASP A 215 8.42 22.59 -3.51
C ASP A 215 8.31 21.21 -4.19
N ASP A 216 8.43 21.17 -5.53
CA ASP A 216 8.38 19.93 -6.29
C ASP A 216 9.47 18.94 -5.82
N PRO A 217 9.23 17.62 -5.90
CA PRO A 217 10.23 16.62 -5.57
C PRO A 217 11.52 16.86 -6.35
N GLN A 218 12.61 17.06 -5.62
CA GLN A 218 13.91 17.34 -6.24
C GLN A 218 14.54 16.04 -6.77
N PRO A 219 15.24 16.10 -7.91
CA PRO A 219 15.92 14.94 -8.46
C PRO A 219 17.03 14.46 -7.52
N THR A 220 17.36 13.18 -7.62
CA THR A 220 18.44 12.57 -6.81
C THR A 220 19.77 13.31 -6.98
N THR A 221 20.38 13.69 -5.86
CA THR A 221 21.67 14.39 -5.85
C THR A 221 22.80 13.47 -6.26
N LEU A 222 23.96 14.03 -6.65
CA LEU A 222 25.14 13.24 -7.01
C LEU A 222 25.59 12.31 -5.86
N VAL A 223 25.53 12.80 -4.62
CA VAL A 223 25.85 12.00 -3.42
C VAL A 223 24.90 10.83 -3.27
N GLN A 224 23.60 11.05 -3.49
CA GLN A 224 22.59 10.00 -3.45
C GLN A 224 22.79 8.97 -4.59
N LYS A 225 23.16 9.42 -5.79
CA LYS A 225 23.49 8.51 -6.90
C LYS A 225 24.72 7.65 -6.60
N ASN A 226 25.75 8.24 -6.00
CA ASN A 226 26.93 7.49 -5.55
C ASN A 226 26.57 6.49 -4.45
N LEU A 227 25.72 6.87 -3.50
CA LEU A 227 25.19 5.95 -2.48
C LEU A 227 24.41 4.80 -3.11
N ALA A 228 23.52 5.09 -4.09
CA ALA A 228 22.78 4.06 -4.81
C ALA A 228 23.73 3.09 -5.54
N LEU A 229 24.82 3.58 -6.12
CA LEU A 229 25.85 2.73 -6.74
C LEU A 229 26.56 1.84 -5.72
N VAL A 230 26.95 2.39 -4.57
CA VAL A 230 27.58 1.60 -3.49
C VAL A 230 26.63 0.51 -2.99
N LEU A 231 25.35 0.84 -2.80
CA LEU A 231 24.33 -0.12 -2.40
C LEU A 231 24.07 -1.18 -3.47
N LEU A 232 24.08 -0.81 -4.75
CA LEU A 232 23.96 -1.73 -5.87
C LEU A 232 25.12 -2.74 -5.85
N VAL A 233 26.36 -2.26 -5.77
CA VAL A 233 27.56 -3.11 -5.70
C VAL A 233 27.51 -4.01 -4.47
N GLY A 234 27.18 -3.45 -3.30
CA GLY A 234 26.99 -4.23 -2.07
C GLY A 234 25.94 -5.32 -2.23
N THR A 235 24.85 -5.03 -2.93
CA THR A 235 23.78 -5.99 -3.21
C THR A 235 24.25 -7.10 -4.12
N VAL A 236 25.08 -6.81 -5.13
CA VAL A 236 25.68 -7.85 -5.97
C VAL A 236 26.50 -8.79 -5.09
N PHE A 237 27.39 -8.27 -4.23
CA PHE A 237 28.18 -9.11 -3.33
C PHE A 237 27.31 -9.94 -2.38
N THR A 238 26.31 -9.34 -1.73
CA THR A 238 25.45 -10.08 -0.81
C THR A 238 24.58 -11.11 -1.52
N THR A 239 24.16 -10.87 -2.77
CA THR A 239 23.44 -11.89 -3.56
C THR A 239 24.32 -13.08 -3.94
N LEU A 240 25.60 -12.85 -4.26
CA LEU A 240 26.54 -13.94 -4.53
C LEU A 240 26.86 -14.75 -3.27
N GLU A 241 27.00 -14.07 -2.13
CA GLU A 241 27.20 -14.71 -0.81
C GLU A 241 25.95 -15.50 -0.38
N ALA A 242 24.75 -14.94 -0.55
CA ALA A 242 23.52 -15.69 -0.27
C ALA A 242 23.41 -16.95 -1.14
N ALA A 243 23.80 -16.85 -2.43
CA ALA A 243 23.85 -18.00 -3.32
C ALA A 243 24.92 -19.03 -2.91
N SER A 244 26.11 -18.61 -2.44
CA SER A 244 27.11 -19.56 -1.93
C SER A 244 26.63 -20.27 -0.66
N ILE A 245 26.00 -19.54 0.27
CA ILE A 245 25.43 -20.11 1.49
C ILE A 245 24.39 -21.17 1.14
N LEU A 246 23.53 -20.91 0.16
CA LEU A 246 22.57 -21.90 -0.35
C LEU A 246 23.25 -23.14 -0.94
N LEU A 247 24.39 -22.97 -1.60
CA LEU A 247 25.24 -24.05 -2.13
C LEU A 247 26.11 -24.73 -1.07
N GLY A 248 26.00 -24.34 0.20
CA GLY A 248 26.71 -24.95 1.32
C GLY A 248 28.17 -24.52 1.47
N PHE A 249 28.58 -23.37 0.92
CA PHE A 249 29.93 -22.83 1.11
C PHE A 249 29.94 -21.32 1.36
N ASP A 250 31.06 -20.84 1.91
CA ASP A 250 31.31 -19.42 2.17
C ASP A 250 32.15 -18.82 1.03
N LEU A 251 31.68 -17.73 0.40
CA LEU A 251 32.32 -17.14 -0.78
C LEU A 251 33.63 -16.46 -0.43
N PHE A 252 33.73 -15.84 0.74
CA PHE A 252 34.94 -15.13 1.19
C PHE A 252 36.12 -16.07 1.33
N ASN A 253 35.87 -17.28 1.84
CA ASN A 253 36.90 -18.30 1.99
C ASN A 253 37.17 -19.06 0.68
N ASN A 254 36.22 -19.08 -0.26
CA ASN A 254 36.30 -19.87 -1.50
C ASN A 254 36.07 -19.01 -2.76
N TRP A 255 36.83 -17.91 -2.89
CA TRP A 255 36.61 -16.94 -3.97
C TRP A 255 36.65 -17.55 -5.37
N GLY A 256 37.42 -18.62 -5.59
CA GLY A 256 37.52 -19.32 -6.88
C GLY A 256 36.21 -19.97 -7.37
N ARG A 257 35.21 -20.16 -6.50
CA ARG A 257 33.93 -20.83 -6.80
C ARG A 257 32.78 -19.87 -7.10
N TYR A 258 33.05 -18.57 -7.25
CA TYR A 258 32.01 -17.57 -7.53
C TYR A 258 31.18 -17.86 -8.79
N ILE A 259 31.74 -18.58 -9.77
CA ILE A 259 31.03 -18.96 -11.00
C ILE A 259 29.82 -19.87 -10.68
N GLU A 260 29.93 -20.73 -9.66
CA GLU A 260 28.85 -21.61 -9.22
C GLU A 260 27.65 -20.84 -8.65
N THR A 261 27.88 -19.64 -8.12
CA THR A 261 26.83 -18.80 -7.51
C THR A 261 26.06 -17.96 -8.53
N LEU A 262 26.64 -17.74 -9.71
CA LEU A 262 26.07 -16.88 -10.75
C LEU A 262 24.67 -17.29 -11.20
N PRO A 263 24.33 -18.57 -11.45
CA PRO A 263 22.99 -18.94 -11.91
C PRO A 263 21.88 -18.54 -10.93
N ILE A 264 22.10 -18.77 -9.63
CA ILE A 264 21.15 -18.41 -8.57
C ILE A 264 21.10 -16.89 -8.40
N GLY A 265 22.27 -16.23 -8.36
CA GLY A 265 22.36 -14.78 -8.28
C GLY A 265 21.64 -14.07 -9.43
N LEU A 266 21.85 -14.52 -10.66
CA LEU A 266 21.19 -13.99 -11.86
C LEU A 266 19.67 -14.19 -11.81
N ALA A 267 19.19 -15.32 -11.29
CA ALA A 267 17.76 -15.56 -11.15
C ALA A 267 17.12 -14.60 -10.11
N LEU A 268 17.79 -14.35 -8.98
CA LEU A 268 17.37 -13.34 -7.98
C LEU A 268 17.40 -11.92 -8.56
N TRP A 269 18.47 -11.54 -9.26
CA TRP A 269 18.56 -10.25 -9.95
C TRP A 269 17.48 -10.09 -11.02
N GLY A 270 17.13 -11.16 -11.73
CA GLY A 270 16.02 -11.19 -12.66
C GLY A 270 14.72 -10.75 -11.99
N ILE A 271 14.41 -11.27 -10.80
CA ILE A 271 13.23 -10.89 -10.02
C ILE A 271 13.26 -9.41 -9.64
N PHE A 272 14.37 -8.91 -9.09
CA PHE A 272 14.48 -7.51 -8.66
C PHE A 272 14.40 -6.54 -9.83
N ILE A 273 15.05 -6.86 -10.95
CA ILE A 273 15.00 -6.03 -12.16
C ILE A 273 13.58 -6.03 -12.73
N PHE A 274 12.90 -7.17 -12.80
CA PHE A 274 11.53 -7.24 -13.33
C PHE A 274 10.55 -6.45 -12.46
N HIS A 275 10.71 -6.48 -11.13
CA HIS A 275 9.96 -5.64 -10.20
C HIS A 275 10.16 -4.14 -10.52
N GLU A 276 11.41 -3.69 -10.61
CA GLU A 276 11.71 -2.28 -10.85
C GLU A 276 11.36 -1.81 -12.28
N VAL A 277 11.41 -2.70 -13.26
CA VAL A 277 10.90 -2.44 -14.62
C VAL A 277 9.38 -2.27 -14.58
N GLY A 278 8.66 -3.07 -13.79
CA GLY A 278 7.22 -2.92 -13.58
C GLY A 278 6.84 -1.51 -13.14
N HIS A 279 7.50 -1.00 -12.10
CA HIS A 279 7.31 0.39 -11.66
C HIS A 279 7.59 1.40 -12.77
N ARG A 280 8.73 1.28 -13.48
CA ARG A 280 9.12 2.23 -14.53
C ARG A 280 8.15 2.24 -15.72
N VAL A 281 7.68 1.07 -16.14
CA VAL A 281 6.72 0.94 -17.26
C VAL A 281 5.39 1.59 -16.89
N ALA A 282 4.90 1.37 -15.66
CA ALA A 282 3.68 2.02 -15.19
C ALA A 282 3.85 3.53 -15.02
N ALA A 283 4.97 3.98 -14.43
CA ALA A 283 5.26 5.40 -14.21
C ALA A 283 5.33 6.17 -15.53
N LYS A 284 5.92 5.58 -16.58
CA LYS A 284 5.99 6.18 -17.92
C LYS A 284 4.62 6.46 -18.53
N ARG A 285 3.59 5.66 -18.23
CA ARG A 285 2.22 5.88 -18.74
C ARG A 285 1.59 7.16 -18.18
N TYR A 286 2.06 7.62 -17.02
CA TYR A 286 1.55 8.78 -16.29
C TYR A 286 2.54 9.95 -16.27
N ASP A 287 3.62 9.88 -17.07
CA ASP A 287 4.73 10.86 -17.08
C ASP A 287 5.36 11.11 -15.69
N ILE A 288 5.39 10.06 -14.86
CA ILE A 288 5.96 10.13 -13.51
C ILE A 288 7.46 9.81 -13.58
N LYS A 289 8.28 10.69 -13.01
CA LYS A 289 9.73 10.51 -12.89
C LYS A 289 10.05 9.71 -11.64
N MET A 290 10.89 8.70 -11.79
CA MET A 290 11.31 7.80 -10.71
C MET A 290 12.82 7.94 -10.50
N SER A 291 13.25 7.86 -9.24
CA SER A 291 14.66 7.85 -8.90
C SER A 291 15.38 6.59 -9.38
N VAL A 292 16.70 6.62 -9.29
CA VAL A 292 17.48 5.37 -9.27
C VAL A 292 17.07 4.52 -8.05
N PRO A 293 17.07 3.19 -8.17
CA PRO A 293 16.65 2.30 -7.09
C PRO A 293 17.77 2.17 -6.05
N PHE A 294 17.43 2.33 -4.78
CA PHE A 294 18.35 2.13 -3.66
C PHE A 294 18.18 0.72 -3.13
N PHE A 295 19.01 -0.22 -3.60
CA PHE A 295 18.95 -1.61 -3.16
C PHE A 295 19.30 -1.76 -1.67
N LEU A 296 18.64 -2.70 -1.01
CA LEU A 296 18.85 -3.03 0.40
C LEU A 296 19.62 -4.35 0.52
N PRO A 297 20.96 -4.33 0.58
CA PRO A 297 21.77 -5.54 0.65
C PRO A 297 21.58 -6.24 2.00
N THR A 298 21.48 -7.57 1.98
CA THR A 298 21.44 -8.38 3.20
C THR A 298 22.24 -9.67 3.08
N TRP A 299 22.92 -10.03 4.17
CA TRP A 299 23.84 -11.18 4.14
C TRP A 299 23.13 -12.52 3.89
N ARG A 300 21.96 -12.74 4.51
CA ARG A 300 21.31 -14.06 4.52
C ARG A 300 20.45 -14.36 3.29
N ILE A 301 19.81 -13.33 2.71
CA ILE A 301 18.82 -13.49 1.63
C ILE A 301 19.33 -12.80 0.33
N GLY A 302 20.44 -12.08 0.42
CA GLY A 302 21.04 -11.34 -0.69
C GLY A 302 20.52 -9.92 -0.76
N SER A 303 19.21 -9.74 -0.88
CA SER A 303 18.58 -8.42 -0.91
C SER A 303 17.13 -8.47 -0.45
N PHE A 304 16.65 -7.36 0.10
CA PHE A 304 15.22 -7.12 0.32
C PHE A 304 14.58 -6.30 -0.81
N GLY A 305 15.23 -6.23 -1.98
CA GLY A 305 14.78 -5.41 -3.09
C GLY A 305 15.34 -3.99 -3.00
N ALA A 306 14.61 -3.02 -3.54
CA ALA A 306 15.05 -1.64 -3.58
C ALA A 306 13.96 -0.67 -3.11
N ILE A 307 14.42 0.49 -2.63
CA ILE A 307 13.57 1.64 -2.36
C ILE A 307 13.68 2.58 -3.58
N THR A 308 12.57 2.80 -4.26
CA THR A 308 12.48 3.74 -5.39
C THR A 308 11.54 4.89 -5.03
N ARG A 309 12.02 6.11 -5.20
CA ARG A 309 11.32 7.35 -4.83
C ARG A 309 10.75 8.03 -6.07
N PHE A 310 9.67 8.78 -5.91
CA PHE A 310 9.15 9.66 -6.94
C PHE A 310 9.97 10.95 -6.99
N GLU A 311 10.45 11.31 -8.19
CA GLU A 311 11.15 12.57 -8.49
C GLU A 311 10.23 13.58 -9.21
N SER A 312 8.92 13.29 -9.25
CA SER A 312 7.89 14.21 -9.73
C SER A 312 6.63 14.06 -8.89
N LEU A 313 5.71 15.04 -9.02
CA LEU A 313 4.38 14.94 -8.44
C LEU A 313 3.56 13.85 -9.13
N ILE A 314 2.63 13.26 -8.38
CA ILE A 314 1.75 12.20 -8.87
C ILE A 314 0.40 12.83 -9.25
N PRO A 315 -0.11 12.62 -10.47
CA PRO A 315 -1.34 13.29 -10.92
C PRO A 315 -2.57 12.91 -10.09
N THR A 316 -2.79 11.62 -9.88
CA THR A 316 -4.01 11.09 -9.25
C THR A 316 -3.72 9.88 -8.38
N ARG A 317 -4.68 9.54 -7.50
CA ARG A 317 -4.63 8.28 -6.72
C ARG A 317 -4.64 7.04 -7.60
N ASN A 318 -5.24 7.09 -8.79
CA ASN A 318 -5.17 6.02 -9.78
C ASN A 318 -3.72 5.77 -10.24
N ALA A 319 -2.99 6.83 -10.56
CA ALA A 319 -1.60 6.73 -10.96
C ALA A 319 -0.72 6.19 -9.82
N LEU A 320 -0.95 6.65 -8.57
CA LEU A 320 -0.26 6.11 -7.39
C LEU A 320 -0.49 4.60 -7.25
N PHE A 321 -1.74 4.15 -7.36
CA PHE A 321 -2.09 2.73 -7.28
C PHE A 321 -1.42 1.90 -8.38
N ASP A 322 -1.55 2.33 -9.64
CA ASP A 322 -1.06 1.57 -10.78
C ASP A 322 0.46 1.41 -10.75
N VAL A 323 1.19 2.47 -10.37
CA VAL A 323 2.65 2.39 -10.21
C VAL A 323 3.02 1.51 -9.03
N ALA A 324 2.34 1.65 -7.88
CA ALA A 324 2.64 0.87 -6.69
C ALA A 324 2.37 -0.63 -6.87
N LEU A 325 1.31 -1.01 -7.60
CA LEU A 325 1.00 -2.42 -7.86
C LEU A 325 1.90 -3.04 -8.94
N ALA A 326 2.33 -2.26 -9.93
CA ALA A 326 3.04 -2.80 -11.09
C ALA A 326 4.35 -3.52 -10.74
N GLY A 327 5.13 -3.00 -9.79
CA GLY A 327 6.37 -3.63 -9.36
C GLY A 327 6.12 -5.00 -8.71
N PRO A 328 5.35 -5.07 -7.61
CA PRO A 328 4.96 -6.32 -6.97
C PRO A 328 4.27 -7.32 -7.92
N ALA A 329 3.46 -6.83 -8.87
CA ALA A 329 2.84 -7.70 -9.87
C ALA A 329 3.91 -8.35 -10.76
N CYS A 330 4.83 -7.57 -11.34
CA CYS A 330 5.88 -8.10 -12.20
C CYS A 330 6.85 -9.02 -11.45
N GLY A 331 7.37 -8.58 -10.29
CA GLY A 331 8.30 -9.36 -9.47
C GLY A 331 7.64 -10.61 -8.89
N GLY A 332 6.41 -10.48 -8.40
CA GLY A 332 5.63 -11.57 -7.81
C GLY A 332 5.23 -12.62 -8.85
N ILE A 333 4.79 -12.23 -10.04
CA ILE A 333 4.47 -13.17 -11.13
C ILE A 333 5.71 -13.95 -11.57
N LEU A 334 6.85 -13.28 -11.77
CA LEU A 334 8.08 -13.95 -12.14
C LEU A 334 8.53 -14.93 -11.05
N SER A 335 8.48 -14.51 -9.78
CA SER A 335 8.81 -15.35 -8.63
C SER A 335 7.89 -16.57 -8.52
N PHE A 336 6.60 -16.38 -8.76
CA PHE A 336 5.60 -17.44 -8.79
C PHE A 336 5.88 -18.45 -9.91
N ILE A 337 6.18 -17.98 -11.12
CA ILE A 337 6.54 -18.84 -12.25
C ILE A 337 7.79 -19.67 -11.93
N LEU A 338 8.84 -19.03 -11.40
CA LEU A 338 10.08 -19.72 -11.01
C LEU A 338 9.83 -20.75 -9.91
N LEU A 339 8.96 -20.45 -8.94
CA LEU A 339 8.57 -21.40 -7.90
C LEU A 339 7.88 -22.63 -8.51
N ILE A 340 6.87 -22.44 -9.37
CA ILE A 340 6.13 -23.54 -9.99
C ILE A 340 7.05 -24.39 -10.88
N ILE A 341 7.87 -23.75 -11.71
CA ILE A 341 8.85 -24.45 -12.55
C ILE A 341 9.83 -25.22 -11.65
N GLY A 342 10.33 -24.61 -10.58
CA GLY A 342 11.22 -25.27 -9.63
C GLY A 342 10.58 -26.50 -8.98
N LEU A 343 9.33 -26.38 -8.51
CA LEU A 343 8.61 -27.50 -7.90
C LEU A 343 8.40 -28.64 -8.91
N VAL A 344 8.03 -28.33 -10.15
CA VAL A 344 7.81 -29.34 -11.20
C VAL A 344 9.12 -30.02 -11.64
N LEU A 345 10.23 -29.28 -11.64
CA LEU A 345 11.55 -29.82 -11.97
C LEU A 345 12.23 -30.52 -10.77
N SER A 346 11.63 -30.49 -9.58
CA SER A 346 12.19 -31.14 -8.41
C SER A 346 12.02 -32.66 -8.51
N HIS A 347 13.13 -33.37 -8.34
CA HIS A 347 13.20 -34.83 -8.37
C HIS A 347 14.25 -35.33 -7.37
N ASP A 348 14.26 -36.64 -7.09
CA ASP A 348 15.28 -37.26 -6.24
C ASP A 348 16.68 -37.00 -6.81
N GLY A 349 17.61 -36.52 -5.99
CA GLY A 349 18.94 -36.08 -6.43
C GLY A 349 18.99 -34.65 -6.97
N SER A 350 17.96 -33.84 -6.76
CA SER A 350 18.04 -32.40 -7.01
C SER A 350 19.12 -31.74 -6.16
N LEU A 351 19.61 -30.59 -6.63
CA LEU A 351 20.78 -29.94 -6.06
C LEU A 351 20.61 -29.51 -4.59
N PHE A 352 19.40 -29.09 -4.18
CA PHE A 352 19.14 -28.65 -2.82
C PHE A 352 18.32 -29.66 -2.03
N GLN A 353 18.75 -29.89 -0.79
CA GLN A 353 18.05 -30.74 0.17
C GLN A 353 17.46 -29.84 1.25
N VAL A 354 16.15 -29.64 1.23
CA VAL A 354 15.47 -28.76 2.19
C VAL A 354 14.68 -29.58 3.20
N PRO A 355 14.75 -29.24 4.51
CA PRO A 355 13.85 -29.84 5.50
C PRO A 355 12.40 -29.53 5.14
N THR A 356 11.49 -30.47 5.38
CA THR A 356 10.06 -30.27 5.06
C THR A 356 9.44 -29.08 5.80
N GLN A 357 9.98 -28.71 6.97
CA GLN A 357 9.61 -27.51 7.71
C GLN A 357 9.81 -26.22 6.91
N PHE A 358 10.68 -26.23 5.90
CA PHE A 358 10.80 -25.15 4.92
C PHE A 358 9.42 -24.84 4.33
N PHE A 359 8.71 -25.81 3.79
CA PHE A 359 7.38 -25.58 3.20
C PHE A 359 6.29 -25.14 4.19
N GLN A 360 6.54 -25.29 5.49
CA GLN A 360 5.65 -24.78 6.53
C GLN A 360 5.83 -23.27 6.79
N GLY A 361 6.88 -22.65 6.24
CA GLY A 361 7.15 -21.21 6.38
C GLY A 361 6.15 -20.29 5.67
N SER A 362 5.27 -20.83 4.83
CA SER A 362 4.29 -20.05 4.06
C SER A 362 3.05 -20.88 3.72
N ILE A 363 1.86 -20.33 3.96
CA ILE A 363 0.60 -20.95 3.54
C ILE A 363 0.58 -21.17 2.01
N LEU A 364 0.98 -20.16 1.25
CA LEU A 364 0.97 -20.21 -0.22
C LEU A 364 1.95 -21.28 -0.73
N VAL A 365 3.21 -21.19 -0.32
CA VAL A 365 4.25 -22.10 -0.82
C VAL A 365 4.00 -23.53 -0.36
N GLY A 366 3.62 -23.74 0.90
CA GLY A 366 3.31 -25.07 1.41
C GLY A 366 2.12 -25.72 0.70
N SER A 367 1.06 -24.95 0.44
CA SER A 367 -0.11 -25.47 -0.29
C SER A 367 0.22 -25.84 -1.73
N LEU A 368 1.01 -25.02 -2.43
CA LEU A 368 1.45 -25.30 -3.80
C LEU A 368 2.40 -26.49 -3.85
N ALA A 369 3.39 -26.54 -2.95
CA ALA A 369 4.30 -27.65 -2.84
C ALA A 369 3.53 -28.95 -2.58
N LYS A 370 2.47 -28.93 -1.76
CA LYS A 370 1.66 -30.13 -1.52
C LYS A 370 0.92 -30.61 -2.77
N VAL A 371 0.42 -29.69 -3.58
CA VAL A 371 -0.25 -30.02 -4.84
C VAL A 371 0.72 -30.63 -5.85
N VAL A 372 1.97 -30.15 -5.90
CA VAL A 372 2.96 -30.57 -6.91
C VAL A 372 3.77 -31.79 -6.45
N LEU A 373 4.32 -31.77 -5.24
CA LEU A 373 5.23 -32.80 -4.70
C LEU A 373 4.51 -33.94 -3.96
N GLY A 374 3.23 -33.75 -3.59
CA GLY A 374 2.38 -34.81 -3.07
C GLY A 374 2.92 -35.49 -1.81
N GLU A 375 3.24 -36.79 -1.91
CA GLU A 375 3.71 -37.62 -0.80
C GLU A 375 5.17 -37.35 -0.41
N GLN A 376 5.98 -36.75 -1.29
CA GLN A 376 7.38 -36.43 -0.98
C GLN A 376 7.50 -35.49 0.24
N LEU A 377 6.49 -34.65 0.49
CA LEU A 377 6.42 -33.77 1.66
C LEU A 377 6.18 -34.52 2.99
N GLN A 378 6.02 -35.84 2.99
CA GLN A 378 5.99 -36.63 4.24
C GLN A 378 7.40 -37.00 4.72
N ASN A 379 8.40 -36.93 3.83
CA ASN A 379 9.78 -37.17 4.19
C ASN A 379 10.30 -36.05 5.11
N ALA A 380 11.36 -36.32 5.86
CA ALA A 380 12.02 -35.30 6.69
C ALA A 380 12.75 -34.25 5.84
N ILE A 381 13.31 -34.69 4.71
CA ILE A 381 14.10 -33.90 3.76
C ILE A 381 13.51 -34.14 2.37
N VAL A 382 13.45 -33.07 1.59
CA VAL A 382 12.95 -33.08 0.22
C VAL A 382 13.99 -32.45 -0.69
N ASP A 383 14.33 -33.17 -1.76
CA ASP A 383 15.22 -32.68 -2.79
C ASP A 383 14.45 -31.73 -3.72
N VAL A 384 14.95 -30.50 -3.88
CA VAL A 384 14.31 -29.44 -4.66
C VAL A 384 15.25 -28.80 -5.66
N HIS A 385 14.68 -28.40 -6.79
CA HIS A 385 15.38 -27.60 -7.78
C HIS A 385 15.70 -26.20 -7.21
N PRO A 386 16.86 -25.58 -7.52
CA PRO A 386 17.23 -24.25 -7.01
C PRO A 386 16.21 -23.14 -7.27
N LEU A 387 15.48 -23.24 -8.38
CA LEU A 387 14.39 -22.32 -8.72
C LEU A 387 13.25 -22.30 -7.70
N THR A 388 13.01 -23.40 -6.97
CA THR A 388 12.02 -23.46 -5.89
C THR A 388 12.38 -22.46 -4.79
N VAL A 389 13.65 -22.47 -4.37
CA VAL A 389 14.16 -21.58 -3.33
C VAL A 389 14.19 -20.14 -3.84
N VAL A 390 14.69 -19.90 -5.05
CA VAL A 390 14.72 -18.55 -5.65
C VAL A 390 13.31 -17.96 -5.81
N GLY A 391 12.37 -18.74 -6.33
CA GLY A 391 10.98 -18.32 -6.50
C GLY A 391 10.32 -18.00 -5.17
N TRP A 392 10.56 -18.79 -4.13
CA TRP A 392 10.07 -18.46 -2.79
C TRP A 392 10.73 -17.19 -2.24
N LEU A 393 12.06 -17.06 -2.28
CA LEU A 393 12.73 -15.83 -1.82
C LEU A 393 12.18 -14.58 -2.53
N GLY A 394 11.94 -14.67 -3.83
CA GLY A 394 11.28 -13.61 -4.61
C GLY A 394 9.89 -13.26 -4.11
N LEU A 395 9.03 -14.27 -3.87
CA LEU A 395 7.70 -14.05 -3.30
C LEU A 395 7.76 -13.40 -1.92
N VAL A 396 8.71 -13.79 -1.06
CA VAL A 396 8.90 -13.19 0.27
C VAL A 396 9.30 -11.73 0.14
N VAL A 397 10.27 -11.41 -0.71
CA VAL A 397 10.69 -10.02 -0.94
C VAL A 397 9.52 -9.18 -1.47
N THR A 398 8.78 -9.69 -2.45
CA THR A 398 7.58 -9.02 -2.97
C THR A 398 6.52 -8.83 -1.87
N ALA A 399 6.27 -9.84 -1.05
CA ALA A 399 5.29 -9.75 0.04
C ALA A 399 5.71 -8.74 1.12
N LEU A 400 7.00 -8.65 1.44
CA LEU A 400 7.52 -7.65 2.36
C LEU A 400 7.31 -6.22 1.82
N ASN A 401 7.53 -6.00 0.52
CA ASN A 401 7.23 -4.71 -0.12
C ASN A 401 5.72 -4.41 -0.18
N LEU A 402 4.87 -5.43 -0.19
CA LEU A 402 3.41 -5.31 -0.12
C LEU A 402 2.87 -5.11 1.31
N MET A 403 3.73 -5.04 2.34
CA MET A 403 3.28 -4.70 3.68
C MET A 403 2.62 -3.31 3.69
N PRO A 404 1.49 -3.13 4.40
CA PRO A 404 0.73 -1.88 4.38
C PRO A 404 1.36 -0.84 5.33
N ALA A 405 2.56 -0.39 4.99
CA ALA A 405 3.34 0.54 5.81
C ALA A 405 4.09 1.58 4.98
N GLY A 406 3.81 2.85 5.27
CA GLY A 406 4.62 3.97 4.84
C GLY A 406 4.73 4.09 3.32
N GLN A 407 5.95 4.28 2.82
CA GLN A 407 6.27 4.41 1.39
C GLN A 407 6.50 3.06 0.67
N LEU A 408 6.32 1.94 1.36
CA LEU A 408 6.34 0.63 0.70
C LEU A 408 5.19 0.53 -0.31
N ASP A 409 5.31 -0.39 -1.27
CA ASP A 409 4.30 -0.58 -2.32
C ASP A 409 2.91 -0.86 -1.72
N GLY A 410 2.84 -1.69 -0.68
CA GLY A 410 1.60 -1.94 0.07
C GLY A 410 1.06 -0.70 0.78
N GLY A 411 1.94 0.14 1.33
CA GLY A 411 1.56 1.42 1.96
C GLY A 411 0.97 2.40 0.95
N ARG A 412 1.59 2.51 -0.23
CA ARG A 412 1.12 3.31 -1.36
C ARG A 412 -0.22 2.79 -1.92
N ILE A 413 -0.40 1.47 -2.00
CA ILE A 413 -1.68 0.84 -2.38
C ILE A 413 -2.79 1.23 -1.40
N ILE A 414 -2.54 1.10 -0.09
CA ILE A 414 -3.52 1.49 0.94
C ILE A 414 -3.81 2.99 0.88
N GLN A 415 -2.80 3.83 0.71
CA GLN A 415 -2.96 5.27 0.57
C GLN A 415 -3.82 5.62 -0.66
N ALA A 416 -3.57 4.97 -1.79
CA ALA A 416 -4.33 5.20 -3.01
C ALA A 416 -5.80 4.78 -2.85
N ILE A 417 -6.09 3.61 -2.27
CA ILE A 417 -7.47 3.11 -2.16
C ILE A 417 -8.24 3.80 -1.02
N TYR A 418 -7.65 3.88 0.17
CA TYR A 418 -8.36 4.26 1.41
C TYR A 418 -7.96 5.63 1.97
N GLY A 419 -7.08 6.36 1.26
CA GLY A 419 -6.60 7.67 1.66
C GLY A 419 -5.56 7.64 2.77
N ARG A 420 -5.05 8.83 3.08
CA ARG A 420 -3.88 9.01 3.97
C ARG A 420 -4.14 8.66 5.42
N LYS A 421 -5.33 8.98 5.93
CA LYS A 421 -5.72 8.71 7.33
C LYS A 421 -5.64 7.20 7.61
N THR A 422 -6.14 6.39 6.67
CA THR A 422 -6.12 4.93 6.76
C THR A 422 -4.70 4.38 6.57
N ALA A 423 -3.95 4.88 5.59
CA ALA A 423 -2.55 4.48 5.38
C ALA A 423 -1.68 4.72 6.62
N ARG A 424 -1.82 5.87 7.29
CA ARG A 424 -1.10 6.16 8.53
C ARG A 424 -1.42 5.14 9.63
N ARG A 425 -2.69 4.80 9.80
CA ARG A 425 -3.13 3.78 10.78
C ARG A 425 -2.56 2.40 10.42
N ALA A 426 -2.59 2.03 9.14
CA ALA A 426 -2.05 0.77 8.66
C ALA A 426 -0.53 0.67 8.91
N THR A 427 0.23 1.74 8.71
CA THR A 427 1.66 1.81 9.07
C THR A 427 1.90 1.53 10.55
N ILE A 428 1.13 2.19 11.43
CA ILE A 428 1.26 2.00 12.88
C ILE A 428 0.92 0.56 13.27
N ILE A 429 -0.18 0.01 12.75
CA ILE A 429 -0.60 -1.37 13.00
C ILE A 429 0.48 -2.34 12.54
N THR A 430 1.04 -2.15 11.34
CA THR A 430 2.11 -3.00 10.80
C THR A 430 3.35 -2.96 11.69
N LEU A 431 3.78 -1.78 12.14
CA LEU A 431 4.92 -1.65 13.06
C LEU A 431 4.67 -2.34 14.42
N VAL A 432 3.46 -2.23 14.97
CA VAL A 432 3.08 -2.92 16.22
C VAL A 432 3.12 -4.43 16.02
N ILE A 433 2.56 -4.94 14.92
CA ILE A 433 2.58 -6.38 14.60
C ILE A 433 4.02 -6.86 14.45
N LEU A 434 4.86 -6.17 13.68
CA LEU A 434 6.27 -6.53 13.52
C LEU A 434 7.03 -6.51 14.85
N GLY A 435 6.74 -5.55 15.73
CA GLY A 435 7.30 -5.49 17.07
C GLY A 435 6.89 -6.67 17.94
N ILE A 436 5.61 -7.04 17.94
CA ILE A 436 5.10 -8.24 18.62
C ILE A 436 5.79 -9.50 18.08
N VAL A 437 5.79 -9.70 16.76
CA VAL A 437 6.42 -10.87 16.13
C VAL A 437 7.90 -10.96 16.47
N THR A 438 8.61 -9.84 16.51
CA THR A 438 10.02 -9.80 16.93
C THR A 438 10.22 -10.32 18.35
N ILE A 439 9.36 -9.93 19.30
CA ILE A 439 9.45 -10.34 20.71
C ILE A 439 9.14 -11.84 20.85
N PHE A 440 8.12 -12.33 20.14
CA PHE A 440 7.69 -13.74 20.24
C PHE A 440 8.49 -14.69 19.35
N SER A 441 9.26 -14.19 18.38
CA SER A 441 10.10 -14.98 17.47
C SER A 441 11.54 -14.45 17.40
N PRO A 442 12.28 -14.43 18.53
CA PRO A 442 13.62 -13.84 18.59
C PRO A 442 14.66 -14.53 17.70
N ALA A 443 14.40 -15.78 17.29
CA ALA A 443 15.25 -16.52 16.37
C ALA A 443 15.16 -16.01 14.92
N ASN A 444 14.09 -15.30 14.55
CA ASN A 444 13.90 -14.74 13.22
C ASN A 444 14.18 -13.23 13.23
N PRO A 445 15.31 -12.76 12.67
CA PRO A 445 15.65 -11.33 12.66
C PRO A 445 14.91 -10.51 11.61
N ILE A 446 14.20 -11.14 10.65
CA ILE A 446 13.56 -10.46 9.52
C ILE A 446 12.51 -9.42 9.99
N PRO A 447 11.58 -9.74 10.91
CA PRO A 447 10.58 -8.78 11.37
C PRO A 447 11.20 -7.55 12.06
N LEU A 448 12.27 -7.74 12.84
CA LEU A 448 12.98 -6.65 13.49
C LEU A 448 13.66 -5.74 12.46
N TYR A 449 14.35 -6.33 11.49
CA TYR A 449 14.98 -5.58 10.41
C TYR A 449 13.95 -4.70 9.68
N TRP A 450 12.80 -5.27 9.31
CA TRP A 450 11.75 -4.51 8.63
C TRP A 450 11.09 -3.47 9.51
N ALA A 451 10.90 -3.73 10.81
CA ALA A 451 10.42 -2.72 11.73
C ALA A 451 11.36 -1.51 11.76
N VAL A 452 12.68 -1.73 11.78
CA VAL A 452 13.70 -0.67 11.75
C VAL A 452 13.69 0.06 10.40
N VAL A 453 13.71 -0.66 9.28
CA VAL A 453 13.66 -0.05 7.94
C VAL A 453 12.41 0.81 7.77
N ILE A 454 11.25 0.31 8.17
CA ILE A 454 10.00 1.08 8.10
C ILE A 454 10.11 2.30 9.02
N LEU A 455 10.49 2.12 10.28
CA LEU A 455 10.49 3.21 11.27
C LEU A 455 11.40 4.38 10.88
N PHE A 456 12.56 4.09 10.29
CA PHE A 456 13.59 5.11 9.99
C PHE A 456 13.65 5.55 8.53
N LEU A 457 13.35 4.66 7.57
CA LEU A 457 13.53 4.96 6.15
C LEU A 457 12.22 5.13 5.39
N GLN A 458 11.14 4.48 5.80
CA GLN A 458 9.92 4.38 4.98
C GLN A 458 8.65 4.82 5.72
N ARG A 459 8.72 5.29 6.97
CA ARG A 459 7.55 5.53 7.85
C ARG A 459 6.55 6.53 7.28
N ASP A 460 7.08 7.55 6.60
CA ASP A 460 6.27 8.65 6.11
C ASP A 460 5.34 8.18 4.98
N LEU A 461 4.25 8.91 4.78
CA LEU A 461 3.35 8.63 3.67
C LEU A 461 3.88 9.26 2.39
N GLU A 462 3.39 8.78 1.26
CA GLU A 462 3.69 9.41 -0.03
C GLU A 462 3.12 10.83 -0.05
N ARG A 463 3.76 11.73 -0.80
CA ARG A 463 3.29 13.11 -0.98
C ARG A 463 1.86 13.11 -1.55
N PRO A 464 1.05 14.15 -1.25
CA PRO A 464 -0.30 14.24 -1.83
C PRO A 464 -0.23 14.16 -3.35
N SER A 465 -1.15 13.41 -3.96
CA SER A 465 -1.37 13.51 -5.40
C SER A 465 -2.00 14.86 -5.73
N LEU A 466 -1.81 15.36 -6.95
CA LEU A 466 -2.38 16.63 -7.37
C LEU A 466 -3.91 16.61 -7.30
N ASN A 467 -4.55 15.50 -7.65
CA ASN A 467 -5.96 15.24 -7.38
C ASN A 467 -6.09 14.01 -6.47
N GLU A 468 -6.33 14.27 -5.18
CA GLU A 468 -6.47 13.25 -4.13
C GLU A 468 -7.95 12.95 -3.78
N LEU A 469 -8.88 13.80 -4.22
CA LEU A 469 -10.32 13.60 -4.00
C LEU A 469 -10.92 12.52 -4.90
N THR A 470 -10.32 12.29 -6.08
CA THR A 470 -10.82 11.28 -7.01
C THR A 470 -10.37 9.89 -6.56
N GLU A 471 -11.33 9.07 -6.11
CA GLU A 471 -11.06 7.72 -5.63
C GLU A 471 -10.74 6.75 -6.79
N PRO A 472 -9.89 5.73 -6.54
CA PRO A 472 -9.69 4.68 -7.52
C PRO A 472 -10.94 3.85 -7.79
N ASP A 473 -10.99 3.28 -9.00
CA ASP A 473 -12.09 2.40 -9.38
C ASP A 473 -12.13 1.09 -8.58
N ASP A 474 -13.28 0.44 -8.63
CA ASP A 474 -13.55 -0.83 -7.94
C ASP A 474 -12.61 -1.96 -8.36
N THR A 475 -12.14 -1.94 -9.62
CA THR A 475 -11.22 -2.94 -10.14
C THR A 475 -9.84 -2.83 -9.50
N ARG A 476 -9.32 -1.61 -9.34
CA ARG A 476 -8.07 -1.36 -8.62
C ARG A 476 -8.18 -1.76 -7.16
N ALA A 477 -9.30 -1.44 -6.51
CA ALA A 477 -9.55 -1.91 -5.15
C ALA A 477 -9.50 -3.45 -5.03
N GLY A 478 -10.08 -4.17 -6.00
CA GLY A 478 -10.01 -5.63 -6.09
C GLY A 478 -8.58 -6.16 -6.26
N TRP A 479 -7.79 -5.55 -7.15
CA TRP A 479 -6.37 -5.91 -7.33
C TRP A 479 -5.53 -5.62 -6.09
N GLY A 480 -5.77 -4.50 -5.41
CA GLY A 480 -5.09 -4.17 -4.15
C GLY A 480 -5.40 -5.18 -3.06
N LEU A 481 -6.66 -5.61 -2.94
CA LEU A 481 -7.05 -6.66 -1.99
C LEU A 481 -6.35 -7.99 -2.31
N LEU A 482 -6.30 -8.38 -3.58
CA LEU A 482 -5.60 -9.60 -4.00
C LEU A 482 -4.12 -9.54 -3.64
N ALA A 483 -3.46 -8.40 -3.88
CA ALA A 483 -2.05 -8.23 -3.54
C ALA A 483 -1.80 -8.37 -2.03
N LEU A 484 -2.65 -7.74 -1.19
CA LEU A 484 -2.57 -7.88 0.26
C LEU A 484 -2.88 -9.30 0.73
N PHE A 485 -3.83 -10.00 0.09
CA PHE A 485 -4.10 -11.40 0.35
C PHE A 485 -2.87 -12.26 0.07
N LEU A 486 -2.25 -12.11 -1.10
CA LEU A 486 -1.06 -12.87 -1.49
C LEU A 486 0.12 -12.58 -0.57
N MET A 487 0.26 -11.33 -0.12
CA MET A 487 1.25 -10.94 0.88
C MET A 487 1.06 -11.71 2.19
N LEU A 488 -0.17 -11.72 2.75
CA LEU A 488 -0.47 -12.49 3.96
C LEU A 488 -0.27 -14.00 3.75
N ALA A 489 -0.76 -14.55 2.63
CA ALA A 489 -0.62 -15.96 2.32
C ALA A 489 0.86 -16.37 2.16
N THR A 490 1.72 -15.44 1.74
CA THR A 490 3.16 -15.68 1.60
C THR A 490 3.87 -15.59 2.95
N LEU A 491 3.58 -14.59 3.78
CA LEU A 491 4.32 -14.32 5.03
C LEU A 491 3.81 -15.11 6.25
N ILE A 492 2.56 -15.57 6.24
CA ILE A 492 2.02 -16.35 7.36
C ILE A 492 2.46 -17.81 7.21
N PRO A 493 3.12 -18.39 8.23
CA PRO A 493 3.49 -19.80 8.23
C PRO A 493 2.27 -20.71 8.45
N LEU A 494 2.37 -21.95 7.96
CA LEU A 494 1.43 -23.01 8.29
C LEU A 494 1.60 -23.40 9.76
N SER A 495 0.49 -23.46 10.51
CA SER A 495 0.54 -24.03 11.85
C SER A 495 0.88 -25.53 11.77
N PRO A 496 1.57 -26.10 12.78
CA PRO A 496 1.91 -27.53 12.78
C PRO A 496 0.68 -28.44 12.61
N ALA A 497 -0.46 -28.04 13.18
CA ALA A 497 -1.72 -28.76 13.03
C ALA A 497 -2.26 -28.75 11.58
N LEU A 498 -2.12 -27.62 10.86
CA LEU A 498 -2.51 -27.52 9.46
C LEU A 498 -1.51 -28.26 8.56
N ALA A 499 -0.22 -28.12 8.83
CA ALA A 499 0.84 -28.81 8.09
C ALA A 499 0.65 -30.34 8.16
N GLY A 500 0.45 -30.91 9.36
CA GLY A 500 0.18 -32.34 9.51
C GLY A 500 -1.11 -32.81 8.82
N ARG A 501 -2.17 -31.97 8.80
CA ARG A 501 -3.42 -32.28 8.08
C ARG A 501 -3.28 -32.18 6.56
N LEU A 502 -2.43 -31.29 6.07
CA LEU A 502 -2.04 -31.22 4.67
C LEU A 502 -1.00 -32.31 4.31
N GLY A 503 -0.59 -33.16 5.25
CA GLY A 503 0.43 -34.17 5.04
C GLY A 503 1.78 -33.56 4.63
N ILE A 504 2.15 -32.46 5.29
CA ILE A 504 3.41 -31.74 5.17
C ILE A 504 4.15 -31.89 6.50
N GLY A 505 5.14 -32.78 6.52
CA GLY A 505 5.85 -33.19 7.74
C GLY A 505 5.09 -34.29 8.48
N GLY A 506 5.77 -35.41 8.67
CA GLY A 506 5.31 -36.55 9.50
C GLY A 506 5.69 -36.41 10.96
#